data_AF-A0ABD1QVI4-F1
#
_entry.id   AF-A0ABD1QVI4-F1
#
_cell.length_a   1.000
_cell.length_b   1.000
_cell.length_c   1.000
_cell.angle_alpha   90.00
_cell.angle_beta   90.00
_cell.angle_gamma   90.00
#
_symmetry.space_group_name_H-M   'P 1'
#
loop_
_entity.id
_entity.type
_entity.pdbx_description
1 polymer ?
#
loop_
_entity_poly.entity_id
_entity_poly.type
_entity_poly.pdbx_seq_one_letter_code
_entity_poly.pdbx_strand_id
1 'polypeptide(L)'
;MIDDIARLHDIRQKEKESIKSYFKRFSNVINKIESVTDDNALDALVTRLHMRTSFWRDVQNNQSKTYSQLVDLLQRKIRSEETIENRERAERHRRYRYQRERRFHFNRFQGKHSPEP
;
A
#
# COMPACT_ATOMS: atom_id res chain seq x y z
N MET A 1 0.99 -5.02 -33.34
CA MET A 1 1.76 -4.71 -32.12
C MET A 1 1.00 -3.63 -31.38
N ILE A 2 0.47 -3.91 -30.19
CA ILE A 2 0.05 -2.83 -29.29
C ILE A 2 1.35 -2.21 -28.80
N ASP A 3 1.49 -0.89 -28.95
CA ASP A 3 2.66 -0.13 -28.51
C ASP A 3 2.94 -0.46 -27.03
N ASP A 4 4.15 -0.90 -26.71
CA ASP A 4 4.52 -1.31 -25.36
C ASP A 4 4.37 -0.16 -24.36
N ILE A 5 4.46 1.09 -24.82
CA ILE A 5 4.19 2.28 -24.01
C ILE A 5 2.70 2.39 -23.67
N ALA A 6 1.80 2.06 -24.60
CA ALA A 6 0.36 2.07 -24.33
C ALA A 6 -0.02 1.11 -23.20
N ARG A 7 0.69 -0.02 -23.07
CA ARG A 7 0.49 -1.00 -21.99
C ARG A 7 0.86 -0.43 -20.61
N LEU A 8 1.80 0.50 -20.53
CA LEU A 8 2.12 1.21 -19.28
C LEU A 8 1.00 2.16 -18.87
N HIS A 9 0.42 2.86 -19.84
CA HIS A 9 -0.68 3.78 -19.60
C HIS A 9 -1.98 3.06 -19.21
N ASP A 10 -2.18 1.79 -19.55
CA ASP A 10 -3.35 1.03 -19.07
C ASP A 10 -3.29 0.70 -17.56
N ILE A 11 -2.13 0.85 -16.93
CA ILE A 11 -1.95 0.54 -15.50
C ILE A 11 -2.38 1.74 -14.67
N ARG A 12 -3.68 1.89 -14.47
CA ARG A 12 -4.24 2.89 -13.56
C ARG A 12 -4.27 2.38 -12.11
N GLN A 13 -3.94 3.26 -11.18
CA GLN A 13 -4.20 3.02 -9.76
C GLN A 13 -5.71 2.94 -9.52
N LYS A 14 -6.17 1.82 -8.95
CA LYS A 14 -7.58 1.60 -8.65
C LYS A 14 -8.00 2.38 -7.40
N GLU A 15 -9.30 2.66 -7.27
CA GLU A 15 -9.83 3.26 -6.05
C GLU A 15 -9.53 2.35 -4.84
N LYS A 16 -9.00 2.93 -3.75
CA LYS A 16 -8.60 2.22 -2.51
C LYS A 16 -7.43 1.24 -2.65
N GLU A 17 -6.78 1.16 -3.81
CA GLU A 17 -5.56 0.37 -3.95
C GLU A 17 -4.37 1.05 -3.24
N SER A 18 -3.65 0.27 -2.43
CA SER A 18 -2.43 0.74 -1.79
C SER A 18 -1.35 1.08 -2.82
N ILE A 19 -0.51 2.06 -2.50
CA ILE A 19 0.56 2.49 -3.39
C ILE A 19 1.55 1.34 -3.65
N LYS A 20 1.80 0.51 -2.63
CA LYS A 20 2.61 -0.71 -2.77
C LYS A 20 2.08 -1.67 -3.84
N SER A 21 0.77 -1.93 -3.82
CA SER A 21 0.13 -2.87 -4.76
C SER A 21 0.12 -2.32 -6.18
N TYR A 22 -0.20 -1.04 -6.31
CA TYR A 22 -0.15 -0.34 -7.58
C TYR A 22 1.25 -0.38 -8.21
N PHE A 23 2.26 0.04 -7.44
CA PHE A 23 3.64 0.09 -7.93
C PHE A 23 4.16 -1.29 -8.33
N LYS A 24 3.82 -2.34 -7.59
CA LYS A 24 4.15 -3.73 -7.97
C LYS A 24 3.58 -4.11 -9.35
N ARG A 25 2.32 -3.74 -9.64
CA ARG A 25 1.72 -4.00 -10.96
C ARG A 25 2.44 -3.22 -12.06
N PHE A 26 2.76 -1.95 -11.78
CA PHE A 26 3.47 -1.07 -12.70
C PHE A 26 4.88 -1.60 -13.04
N SER A 27 5.69 -1.93 -12.02
CA SER A 27 7.05 -2.49 -12.22
C SER A 27 7.04 -3.82 -12.97
N ASN A 28 6.04 -4.67 -12.74
CA ASN A 28 5.91 -5.94 -13.46
C ASN A 28 5.69 -5.77 -14.96
N VAL A 29 5.13 -4.63 -15.39
CA VAL A 29 4.95 -4.33 -16.83
C VAL A 29 6.20 -3.65 -17.38
N ILE A 30 6.80 -2.70 -16.66
CA ILE A 30 8.09 -2.10 -17.05
C ILE A 30 9.13 -3.17 -17.34
N ASN A 31 9.28 -4.15 -16.43
CA ASN A 31 10.27 -5.23 -16.58
C ASN A 31 10.02 -6.16 -17.78
N LYS A 32 8.86 -6.07 -18.43
CA LYS A 32 8.52 -6.87 -19.62
C LYS A 32 8.71 -6.12 -20.93
N ILE A 33 9.09 -4.85 -20.86
CA ILE A 33 9.27 -3.99 -22.03
C ILE A 33 10.77 -3.74 -22.19
N GLU A 34 11.32 -4.05 -23.38
CA GLU A 34 12.77 -4.02 -23.63
C GLU A 34 13.40 -2.62 -23.56
N SER A 35 12.63 -1.54 -23.78
CA SER A 35 13.19 -0.19 -23.90
C SER A 35 12.24 0.89 -23.35
N VAL A 36 11.98 0.86 -22.04
CA VAL A 36 11.32 1.97 -21.35
C VAL A 36 12.35 3.00 -20.93
N THR A 37 12.21 4.24 -21.40
CA THR A 37 13.02 5.36 -20.90
C THR A 37 12.48 5.85 -19.55
N ASP A 38 13.34 6.46 -18.75
CA ASP A 38 12.95 7.06 -17.48
C ASP A 38 11.84 8.12 -17.65
N ASP A 39 11.87 8.88 -18.74
CA ASP A 39 10.85 9.88 -19.05
C ASP A 39 9.48 9.24 -19.34
N ASN A 40 9.45 8.15 -20.11
CA ASN A 40 8.21 7.41 -20.38
C ASN A 40 7.67 6.75 -19.12
N ALA A 41 8.55 6.18 -18.28
CA ALA A 41 8.16 5.61 -16.99
C ALA A 41 7.61 6.67 -16.03
N LEU A 42 8.25 7.85 -16.00
CA LEU A 42 7.83 8.99 -15.19
C LEU A 42 6.45 9.48 -15.62
N ASP A 43 6.25 9.75 -16.92
CA ASP A 43 4.98 10.25 -17.45
C ASP A 43 3.84 9.25 -17.22
N ALA A 44 4.06 7.97 -17.55
CA ALA A 44 3.06 6.93 -17.35
C ALA A 44 2.70 6.78 -15.86
N LEU A 45 3.70 6.81 -14.97
CA LEU A 45 3.46 6.67 -13.54
C LEU A 45 2.65 7.87 -12.99
N VAL A 46 3.05 9.10 -13.30
CA VAL A 46 2.37 10.33 -12.83
C VAL A 46 0.94 10.41 -13.37
N THR A 47 0.75 10.17 -14.68
CA THR A 47 -0.54 10.27 -15.36
C THR A 47 -1.56 9.23 -14.85
N ARG A 48 -1.08 8.07 -14.41
CA ARG A 48 -1.95 6.95 -14.01
C ARG A 48 -2.13 6.78 -12.50
N LEU A 49 -1.48 7.65 -11.72
CA LEU A 49 -1.80 7.83 -10.29
C LEU A 49 -3.22 8.33 -10.11
N HIS A 50 -3.88 7.83 -9.07
CA HIS A 50 -5.22 8.28 -8.75
C HIS A 50 -5.16 9.68 -8.11
N MET A 51 -5.65 10.69 -8.83
CA MET A 51 -5.54 12.12 -8.47
C MET A 51 -6.06 12.48 -7.07
N ARG A 52 -6.98 11.69 -6.51
CA ARG A 52 -7.58 11.95 -5.18
C ARG A 52 -6.76 11.36 -4.03
N THR A 53 -5.62 10.72 -4.30
CA THR A 53 -4.77 10.14 -3.25
C THR A 53 -3.87 11.19 -2.62
N SER A 54 -3.52 10.99 -1.35
CA SER A 54 -2.50 11.83 -0.68
C SER A 54 -1.17 11.76 -1.41
N PHE A 55 -0.82 10.58 -1.94
CA PHE A 55 0.40 10.40 -2.72
C PHE A 55 0.44 11.25 -3.99
N TRP A 56 -0.67 11.35 -4.75
CA TRP A 56 -0.70 12.23 -5.92
C TRP A 56 -0.42 13.68 -5.55
N ARG A 57 -0.95 14.18 -4.42
CA ARG A 57 -0.62 15.52 -3.92
C ARG A 57 0.85 15.64 -3.53
N ASP A 58 1.42 14.63 -2.87
CA ASP A 58 2.84 14.60 -2.52
C ASP A 58 3.73 14.68 -3.78
N VAL A 59 3.33 14.02 -4.87
CA VAL A 59 4.02 14.09 -6.17
C VAL A 59 3.92 15.48 -6.79
N GLN A 60 2.74 16.09 -6.81
CA GLN A 60 2.54 17.45 -7.35
C GLN A 60 3.31 18.51 -6.55
N ASN A 61 3.32 18.41 -5.23
CA ASN A 61 3.99 19.38 -4.35
C ASN A 61 5.51 19.33 -4.43
N ASN A 62 6.09 18.14 -4.64
CA ASN A 62 7.54 17.95 -4.65
C ASN A 62 8.17 18.12 -6.04
N GLN A 63 7.38 18.48 -7.08
CA GLN A 63 7.83 18.65 -8.47
C GLN A 63 8.88 17.61 -8.89
N SER A 64 8.63 16.32 -8.65
CA SER A 64 9.61 15.29 -9.01
C SER A 64 9.85 15.33 -10.52
N LYS A 65 11.08 15.71 -10.91
CA LYS A 65 11.46 15.88 -12.33
C LYS A 65 12.05 14.63 -12.94
N THR A 66 12.34 13.61 -12.12
CA THR A 66 12.95 12.36 -12.58
C THR A 66 12.23 11.15 -12.00
N TYR A 67 12.29 10.03 -12.72
CA TYR A 67 11.72 8.76 -12.29
C TYR A 67 12.29 8.30 -10.95
N SER A 68 13.61 8.44 -10.74
CA SER A 68 14.27 8.08 -9.48
C SER A 68 13.71 8.84 -8.26
N GLN A 69 13.51 10.16 -8.37
CA GLN A 69 12.90 10.96 -7.29
C GLN A 69 11.48 10.50 -6.95
N LEU A 70 10.71 10.13 -7.99
CA LEU A 70 9.36 9.62 -7.82
C LEU A 70 9.36 8.24 -7.12
N VAL A 71 10.31 7.38 -7.45
CA VAL A 71 10.53 6.10 -6.76
C VAL A 71 10.89 6.31 -5.29
N ASP A 72 11.71 7.30 -4.96
CA ASP A 72 12.04 7.61 -3.56
C ASP A 72 10.82 8.11 -2.76
N LEU A 73 9.95 8.92 -3.36
CA LEU A 73 8.68 9.30 -2.75
C LEU A 73 7.76 8.10 -2.57
N LEU A 74 7.67 7.22 -3.59
CA LEU A 74 6.91 5.98 -3.51
C LEU A 74 7.39 5.11 -2.33
N GLN A 75 8.70 4.89 -2.20
CA GLN A 75 9.25 4.07 -1.12
C GLN A 75 8.94 4.66 0.26
N ARG A 76 9.04 5.99 0.42
CA ARG A 76 8.62 6.66 1.66
C ARG A 76 7.13 6.45 1.95
N LYS A 77 6.28 6.53 0.92
CA LYS A 77 4.85 6.31 1.06
C LYS A 77 4.53 4.86 1.45
N ILE A 78 5.17 3.89 0.80
CA ILE A 78 5.02 2.46 1.10
C ILE A 78 5.38 2.19 2.56
N ARG A 79 6.53 2.69 3.04
CA ARG A 79 6.93 2.55 4.45
C ARG A 79 5.93 3.17 5.42
N SER A 80 5.35 4.32 5.05
CA SER A 80 4.30 4.97 5.85
C SER A 80 3.03 4.12 5.92
N GLU A 81 2.56 3.59 4.78
CA GLU A 81 1.40 2.68 4.73
C GLU A 81 1.63 1.43 5.59
N GLU A 82 2.81 0.79 5.47
CA GLU A 82 3.17 -0.38 6.27
C GLU A 82 3.25 -0.08 7.76
N THR A 83 3.76 1.11 8.14
CA THR A 83 3.84 1.54 9.54
C THR A 83 2.43 1.70 10.13
N ILE A 84 1.50 2.29 9.39
CA ILE A 84 0.10 2.44 9.79
C ILE A 84 -0.54 1.05 9.94
N GLU A 85 -0.38 0.18 8.94
CA GLU A 85 -0.95 -1.17 8.97
C GLU A 85 -0.43 -1.99 10.16
N ASN A 86 0.88 -1.92 10.43
CA ASN A 86 1.50 -2.61 11.56
C ASN A 86 0.98 -2.09 12.90
N ARG A 87 0.83 -0.77 13.04
CA ARG A 87 0.24 -0.16 14.24
C ARG A 87 -1.20 -0.61 14.44
N GLU A 88 -2.03 -0.59 13.41
CA GLU A 88 -3.41 -1.07 13.50
C GLU A 88 -3.47 -2.55 13.84
N ARG A 89 -2.60 -3.37 13.25
CA ARG A 89 -2.49 -4.80 13.54
C ARG A 89 -2.10 -5.02 15.00
N ALA A 90 -1.13 -4.27 15.53
CA ALA A 90 -0.74 -4.36 16.94
C ALA A 90 -1.90 -3.96 17.88
N GLU A 91 -2.63 -2.90 17.55
CA GLU A 91 -3.79 -2.46 18.32
C GLU A 91 -4.94 -3.48 18.28
N ARG A 92 -5.20 -4.10 17.11
CA ARG A 92 -6.17 -5.21 17.01
C ARG A 92 -5.76 -6.37 17.92
N HIS A 93 -4.50 -6.79 17.89
CA HIS A 93 -4.01 -7.85 18.78
C HIS A 93 -4.14 -7.50 20.27
N ARG A 94 -3.80 -6.26 20.65
CA ARG A 94 -4.00 -5.78 22.03
C ARG A 94 -5.47 -5.87 22.44
N ARG A 95 -6.38 -5.36 21.61
CA ARG A 95 -7.83 -5.41 21.86
C ARG A 95 -8.33 -6.85 22.02
N TYR A 96 -7.91 -7.77 21.15
CA TYR A 96 -8.26 -9.19 21.28
C TYR A 96 -7.75 -9.81 22.58
N ARG A 97 -6.50 -9.51 22.98
CA ARG A 97 -5.95 -9.98 24.26
C ARG A 97 -6.77 -9.44 25.44
N TYR A 98 -7.04 -8.14 25.49
CA TYR A 98 -7.86 -7.53 26.55
C TYR A 98 -9.28 -8.11 26.61
N GLN A 99 -9.92 -8.36 25.46
CA GLN A 99 -11.24 -8.98 25.42
C GLN A 99 -11.22 -10.43 25.94
N ARG A 100 -10.19 -11.21 25.59
CA ARG A 100 -10.02 -12.57 26.13
C ARG A 100 -9.83 -12.54 27.65
N GLU A 101 -8.91 -11.72 28.15
CA GLU A 101 -8.65 -11.59 29.59
C GLU A 101 -9.90 -11.17 30.36
N ARG A 102 -10.66 -10.18 29.87
CA ARG A 102 -11.93 -9.77 30.49
C ARG A 102 -12.96 -10.91 30.52
N ARG A 103 -13.07 -11.71 29.45
CA ARG A 103 -13.95 -12.89 29.43
C ARG A 103 -13.50 -13.95 30.44
N PHE A 104 -12.20 -14.21 30.57
CA PHE A 104 -11.68 -15.14 31.58
C PHE A 104 -11.97 -14.65 33.01
N HIS A 105 -11.73 -13.38 33.30
CA HIS A 105 -12.05 -12.81 34.62
C HIS A 105 -13.54 -12.86 34.92
N PHE A 106 -14.39 -12.51 33.95
CA PHE A 106 -15.85 -12.60 34.10
C PHE A 106 -16.31 -14.04 34.37
N ASN A 107 -15.83 -15.02 33.60
CA ASN A 107 -16.19 -16.43 33.78
C ASN A 107 -15.69 -16.99 35.12
N ARG A 108 -14.49 -16.57 35.57
CA ARG A 108 -13.94 -16.94 36.88
C ARG A 108 -14.79 -16.39 38.03
N PHE A 109 -15.23 -15.13 37.95
CA PHE A 109 -16.12 -14.53 38.94
C PHE A 109 -17.52 -15.15 38.96
N GLN A 110 -17.98 -15.68 37.82
CA GLN A 110 -19.28 -16.36 37.70
C GLN A 110 -19.21 -17.87 38.04
N GLY A 111 -18.08 -18.37 38.56
CA GLY A 111 -17.94 -19.77 38.97
C GLY A 111 -18.04 -20.80 37.84
N LYS A 112 -17.97 -20.37 36.57
CA LYS A 112 -18.07 -21.28 35.41
C LYS A 112 -16.70 -21.88 35.10
N HIS A 113 -16.26 -22.80 35.95
CA HIS A 113 -15.24 -23.78 35.59
C HIS A 113 -15.92 -25.10 35.26
N SER A 114 -15.83 -25.51 34.00
CA SER A 114 -15.26 -26.81 33.60
C SER A 114 -14.92 -26.72 32.10
N PRO A 115 -13.72 -27.19 31.72
CA PRO A 115 -13.61 -28.61 31.44
C PRO A 115 -12.52 -29.26 32.28
N GLU A 116 -12.89 -30.39 32.88
CA GLU A 116 -11.97 -31.44 33.32
C GLU A 116 -11.51 -32.29 32.10
N PRO A 117 -10.49 -33.15 32.27
CA PRO A 117 -9.25 -33.21 31.48
C PRO A 117 -9.37 -33.63 30.01
#